data_AF-A0A6A6X540-F1
#
_entry.id   AF-A0A6A6X540-F1
#
_cell.length_a   1.000
_cell.length_b   1.000
_cell.length_c   1.000
_cell.angle_alpha   90.00
_cell.angle_beta   90.00
_cell.angle_gamma   90.00
#
_symmetry.space_group_name_H-M   'P 1'
#
loop_
_entity.id
_entity.type
_entity.pdbx_description
1 polymer ?
#
loop_
_entity_poly.entity_id
_entity_poly.type
_entity_poly.pdbx_seq_one_letter_code
_entity_poly.pdbx_strand_id
1 'polypeptide(L)'
;MPETATHCHAPDCEWLRLKTVTGLEHVQPLLPNPELSGIGVILGFSVTAYLTLLLLILHYVTVYDPRRVSSRGKAYTNPVDRDILTYLRERVISYSPSRRFEVAMEKSVLILSDAQLVTGLAILISGYSQLKCGITAYHWQIMVFIAWFSSFTYLSSMTFLIGYFQTNNSMRMIRICFMFILASLLITALLPTGSDNWLDLTGIGGDFYPSLSALCYYKQLTKDSYSHGGPRIWSMVFSVLVVSISYIHSGIRLFDPTSELTRKYLRAWPGRHIKRLLHFLERRSRRQGFWKVPYLLVYAIFIFARVSCDLIASMLVEIIWLTFAIAWGTIKVWDTRASAGYNTERQYVGANKDVLEEDSWSFGQTLPLVLLLLPLLSMAQAYLDNDAKAHGDAKATGSNIRTERNITLHPTELSSIHIGESPQDTIPNPRNSTSCSISRCNHDPSLFTAQSQTPSISGPKTSFHTPHLPTHSPCSASRSPRLPQHPYGPFARYPWYADHILLLLMQILFMTGFALFLLNILSNFLGISAILRNRVFLYWILVMIPVASFLHLSIWYVAGWVVNTLGCEAWLKGYPKKEGEEDRDRGTVANTKELRWWKRPILGRIVYWSLRMVLVNGLVLFTFFVTLEVAGPDALAFNT
;
A
#
# COMPACT_ATOMS: atom_id res chain seq x y z
N MET A 1 54.07 -0.78 33.97
CA MET A 1 53.25 -1.50 32.97
C MET A 1 52.01 -0.65 32.73
N PRO A 2 51.67 -0.26 31.50
CA PRO A 2 50.43 0.47 31.24
C PRO A 2 49.26 -0.47 31.56
N GLU A 3 48.23 0.09 32.20
CA GLU A 3 46.98 -0.64 32.44
C GLU A 3 46.38 -1.05 31.09
N THR A 4 45.86 -2.28 31.02
CA THR A 4 45.15 -2.77 29.84
C THR A 4 43.88 -1.94 29.67
N ALA A 5 43.92 -0.96 28.77
CA ALA A 5 42.80 -0.09 28.45
C ALA A 5 41.60 -0.94 28.02
N THR A 6 40.63 -1.07 28.92
CA THR A 6 39.32 -1.63 28.58
C THR A 6 38.61 -0.61 27.70
N HIS A 7 38.55 -0.88 26.39
CA HIS A 7 37.91 -0.06 25.34
C HIS A 7 36.40 0.24 25.53
N CYS A 8 35.84 -0.02 26.70
CA CYS A 8 34.43 0.08 27.04
C CYS A 8 34.30 0.69 28.44
N HIS A 9 34.26 2.02 28.52
CA HIS A 9 33.93 2.72 29.76
C HIS A 9 32.42 2.63 30.00
N ALA A 10 32.03 2.23 31.22
CA ALA A 10 30.63 2.23 31.60
C ALA A 10 30.11 3.68 31.69
N PRO A 11 28.96 4.01 31.08
CA PRO A 11 28.46 5.38 31.10
C PRO A 11 27.96 5.79 32.48
N ASP A 12 28.38 6.98 32.90
CA ASP A 12 27.85 7.62 34.10
C ASP A 12 26.41 8.10 33.86
N CYS A 13 25.53 7.74 34.79
CA CYS A 13 24.12 8.12 34.79
C CYS A 13 23.70 8.80 36.10
N GLU A 14 24.64 9.32 36.90
CA GLU A 14 24.37 10.05 38.14
C GLU A 14 23.47 11.28 37.92
N TRP A 15 23.53 11.88 36.73
CA TRP A 15 22.61 12.95 36.30
C TRP A 15 21.13 12.57 36.41
N LEU A 16 20.76 11.28 36.39
CA LEU A 16 19.39 10.81 36.63
C LEU A 16 18.90 11.00 38.08
N ARG A 17 19.74 11.53 38.98
CA ARG A 17 19.36 11.97 40.33
C ARG A 17 18.96 13.45 40.36
N LEU A 18 19.35 14.23 39.34
CA LEU A 18 18.99 15.64 39.21
C LEU A 18 17.53 15.77 38.77
N LYS A 19 16.87 16.85 39.23
CA LYS A 19 15.49 17.17 38.84
C LYS A 19 15.40 17.82 37.45
N THR A 20 16.47 18.50 37.03
CA THR A 20 16.61 19.18 35.74
C THR A 20 18.06 18.98 35.29
N VAL A 21 18.28 18.75 34.00
CA VAL A 21 19.61 18.43 33.45
C VAL A 21 20.34 19.72 33.09
N THR A 22 20.87 20.42 34.10
CA THR A 22 21.54 21.72 33.91
C THR A 22 22.90 21.76 34.58
N GLY A 23 23.88 22.41 33.94
CA GLY A 23 25.20 22.65 34.54
C GLY A 23 25.99 21.38 34.85
N LEU A 24 25.90 20.35 34.01
CA LEU A 24 26.73 19.15 34.15
C LEU A 24 28.20 19.46 33.82
N GLU A 25 29.06 19.41 34.84
CA GLU A 25 30.51 19.45 34.66
C GLU A 25 31.03 18.10 34.11
N HIS A 26 32.15 18.14 33.38
CA HIS A 26 32.85 16.95 32.84
C HIS A 26 32.08 16.09 31.80
N VAL A 27 31.04 16.63 31.15
CA VAL A 27 30.39 15.94 30.01
C VAL A 27 31.37 15.84 28.84
N GLN A 28 31.58 14.62 28.33
CA GLN A 28 32.42 14.40 27.16
C GLN A 28 31.82 15.08 25.91
N PRO A 29 32.65 15.69 25.04
CA PRO A 29 32.19 16.23 23.76
C PRO A 29 31.62 15.12 22.86
N LEU A 30 30.75 15.48 21.93
CA LEU A 30 30.21 14.54 20.94
C LEU A 30 31.31 14.16 19.95
N LEU A 31 31.89 12.97 20.14
CA LEU A 31 32.91 12.38 19.27
C LEU A 31 32.27 11.78 18.00
N PRO A 32 32.92 11.90 16.83
CA PRO A 32 32.42 11.36 15.57
C PRO A 32 32.37 9.83 15.56
N ASN A 33 31.37 9.26 14.90
CA ASN A 33 31.30 7.81 14.65
C ASN A 33 30.96 7.50 13.18
N PRO A 34 31.93 7.68 12.24
CA PRO A 34 31.68 7.56 10.80
C PRO A 34 31.15 6.18 10.37
N GLU A 35 31.34 5.13 11.16
CA GLU A 35 30.84 3.78 10.86
C GLU A 35 29.35 3.60 11.20
N LEU A 36 28.73 4.56 11.91
CA LEU A 36 27.33 4.48 12.36
C LEU A 36 26.49 5.69 11.92
N SER A 37 26.99 6.91 12.14
CA SER A 37 26.33 8.18 11.78
C SER A 37 26.79 8.74 10.44
N GLY A 38 27.78 8.09 9.81
CA GLY A 38 28.40 8.52 8.56
C GLY A 38 27.44 8.63 7.38
N ILE A 39 27.70 9.62 6.51
CA ILE A 39 26.84 9.96 5.38
C ILE A 39 26.62 8.78 4.43
N GLY A 40 27.65 8.00 4.13
CA GLY A 40 27.53 6.84 3.23
C GLY A 40 26.68 5.71 3.80
N VAL A 41 26.68 5.49 5.12
CA VAL A 41 25.80 4.49 5.77
C VAL A 41 24.34 4.94 5.64
N ILE A 42 24.04 6.19 6.02
CA ILE A 42 22.68 6.75 5.93
C ILE A 42 22.16 6.72 4.49
N LEU A 43 22.99 7.11 3.51
CA LEU A 43 22.64 7.02 2.10
C LEU A 43 22.42 5.57 1.65
N GLY A 44 23.28 4.62 2.06
CA GLY A 44 23.12 3.19 1.72
C GLY A 44 21.74 2.64 2.09
N PHE A 45 21.30 2.87 3.33
CA PHE A 45 20.00 2.37 3.80
C PHE A 45 18.81 3.17 3.24
N SER A 46 18.90 4.49 3.16
CA SER A 46 17.80 5.31 2.62
C SER A 46 17.61 5.12 1.11
N VAL A 47 18.69 5.09 0.31
CA VAL A 47 18.63 4.78 -1.14
C VAL A 47 18.07 3.38 -1.36
N THR A 48 18.43 2.40 -0.53
CA THR A 48 17.83 1.06 -0.55
C THR A 48 16.30 1.10 -0.34
N ALA A 49 15.83 1.88 0.64
CA ALA A 49 14.39 2.02 0.92
C ALA A 49 13.64 2.70 -0.24
N TYR A 50 14.20 3.77 -0.81
CA TYR A 50 13.61 4.43 -1.98
C TYR A 50 13.65 3.57 -3.24
N LEU A 51 14.72 2.78 -3.46
CA LEU A 51 14.82 1.85 -4.59
C LEU A 51 13.79 0.72 -4.50
N THR A 52 13.58 0.12 -3.32
CA THR A 52 12.53 -0.90 -3.15
C THR A 52 11.12 -0.34 -3.25
N LEU A 53 10.88 0.86 -2.73
CA LEU A 53 9.62 1.58 -2.95
C LEU A 53 9.37 1.84 -4.44
N LEU A 54 10.39 2.25 -5.20
CA LEU A 54 10.31 2.46 -6.65
C LEU A 54 9.98 1.15 -7.39
N LEU A 55 10.64 0.04 -7.05
CA LEU A 55 10.35 -1.28 -7.62
C LEU A 55 8.94 -1.76 -7.27
N LEU A 56 8.44 -1.49 -6.06
CA LEU A 56 7.06 -1.78 -5.65
C LEU A 56 6.04 -0.94 -6.43
N ILE A 57 6.29 0.36 -6.64
CA ILE A 57 5.47 1.24 -7.49
C ILE A 57 5.46 0.72 -8.94
N LEU A 58 6.64 0.37 -9.48
CA LEU A 58 6.76 -0.16 -10.84
C LEU A 58 5.97 -1.47 -11.00
N HIS A 59 6.07 -2.39 -10.04
CA HIS A 59 5.30 -3.64 -10.03
C HIS A 59 3.78 -3.38 -9.90
N TYR A 60 3.34 -2.46 -9.03
CA TYR A 60 1.94 -2.07 -8.91
C TYR A 60 1.37 -1.62 -10.26
N VAL A 61 2.04 -0.67 -10.94
CA VAL A 61 1.51 -0.11 -12.18
C VAL A 61 1.60 -1.10 -13.34
N THR A 62 2.70 -1.85 -13.47
CA THR A 62 2.98 -2.66 -14.68
C THR A 62 2.48 -4.12 -14.60
N VAL A 63 2.69 -4.82 -13.49
CA VAL A 63 2.48 -6.28 -13.37
C VAL A 63 1.20 -6.63 -12.60
N TYR A 64 0.98 -5.99 -11.45
CA TYR A 64 -0.04 -6.42 -10.46
C TYR A 64 -1.46 -6.54 -11.07
N ASP A 65 -2.10 -7.70 -10.87
CA ASP A 65 -3.52 -7.90 -11.19
C ASP A 65 -4.38 -7.66 -9.93
N PRO A 66 -5.32 -6.71 -9.95
CA PRO A 66 -6.24 -6.48 -8.82
C PRO A 66 -7.24 -7.63 -8.59
N ARG A 67 -7.29 -8.64 -9.47
CA ARG A 67 -8.15 -9.83 -9.36
C ARG A 67 -7.44 -10.94 -8.57
N ARG A 68 -7.97 -11.26 -7.39
CA ARG A 68 -7.54 -12.37 -6.54
C ARG A 68 -8.58 -13.51 -6.61
N VAL A 69 -8.15 -14.72 -6.91
CA VAL A 69 -9.03 -15.90 -6.92
C VAL A 69 -8.96 -16.60 -5.55
N SER A 70 -10.12 -16.81 -4.94
CA SER A 70 -10.29 -17.61 -3.72
C SER A 70 -9.95 -19.08 -3.97
N SER A 71 -9.49 -19.80 -2.95
CA SER A 71 -9.34 -21.27 -2.99
C SER A 71 -10.66 -22.01 -3.29
N ARG A 72 -11.80 -21.32 -3.20
CA ARG A 72 -13.14 -21.81 -3.58
C ARG A 72 -13.58 -21.34 -4.98
N GLY A 73 -12.64 -20.97 -5.85
CA GLY A 73 -12.88 -20.51 -7.23
C GLY A 73 -13.55 -19.14 -7.37
N LYS A 74 -13.80 -18.41 -6.26
CA LYS A 74 -14.45 -17.10 -6.31
C LYS A 74 -13.46 -15.99 -6.62
N ALA A 75 -13.54 -15.43 -7.83
CA ALA A 75 -12.81 -14.21 -8.18
C ALA A 75 -13.31 -13.01 -7.37
N TYR A 76 -12.37 -12.25 -6.82
CA TYR A 76 -12.58 -10.99 -6.11
C TYR A 76 -11.68 -9.91 -6.71
N THR A 77 -12.17 -8.70 -6.88
CA THR A 77 -11.38 -7.56 -7.38
C THR A 77 -11.50 -6.41 -6.40
N ASN A 78 -10.38 -5.79 -6.01
CA ASN A 78 -10.45 -4.55 -5.25
C ASN A 78 -10.86 -3.40 -6.21
N PRO A 79 -11.98 -2.69 -5.96
CA PRO A 79 -12.39 -1.59 -6.82
C PRO A 79 -11.37 -0.44 -6.85
N VAL A 80 -10.67 -0.17 -5.74
CA VAL A 80 -9.68 0.92 -5.64
C VAL A 80 -8.52 0.66 -6.60
N ASP A 81 -7.87 -0.50 -6.46
CA ASP A 81 -6.75 -0.89 -7.32
C ASP A 81 -7.21 -0.98 -8.79
N ARG A 82 -8.38 -1.57 -9.06
CA ARG A 82 -8.92 -1.72 -10.42
C ARG A 82 -9.10 -0.37 -11.12
N ASP A 83 -9.85 0.55 -10.51
CA ASP A 83 -10.25 1.78 -11.19
C ASP A 83 -9.02 2.68 -11.48
N ILE A 84 -8.02 2.64 -10.59
CA ILE A 84 -6.77 3.40 -10.74
C ILE A 84 -5.83 2.72 -11.75
N LEU A 85 -5.70 1.39 -11.74
CA LEU A 85 -4.86 0.68 -12.72
C LEU A 85 -5.44 0.75 -14.13
N THR A 86 -6.77 0.67 -14.28
CA THR A 86 -7.43 0.94 -15.56
C THR A 86 -7.10 2.34 -16.04
N TYR A 87 -7.26 3.36 -15.21
CA TYR A 87 -6.91 4.74 -15.58
C TYR A 87 -5.43 4.90 -15.97
N LEU A 88 -4.49 4.33 -15.21
CA LEU A 88 -3.05 4.46 -15.47
C LEU A 88 -2.60 3.69 -16.73
N ARG A 89 -3.08 2.45 -16.93
CA ARG A 89 -2.71 1.63 -18.09
C ARG A 89 -3.36 2.10 -19.39
N GLU A 90 -4.61 2.57 -19.35
CA GLU A 90 -5.28 3.10 -20.55
C GLU A 90 -4.75 4.48 -20.99
N ARG A 91 -4.20 5.27 -20.06
CA ARG A 91 -3.97 6.72 -20.28
C ARG A 91 -2.55 7.20 -20.08
N VAL A 92 -1.70 6.46 -19.37
CA VAL A 92 -0.32 6.89 -19.02
C VAL A 92 0.72 5.88 -19.51
N ILE A 93 0.50 4.58 -19.31
CA ILE A 93 1.51 3.54 -19.59
C ILE A 93 0.95 2.50 -20.56
N SER A 94 1.30 2.66 -21.84
CA SER A 94 1.04 1.69 -22.91
C SER A 94 2.01 0.48 -22.90
N TYR A 95 2.89 0.39 -21.90
CA TYR A 95 3.93 -0.64 -21.82
C TYR A 95 3.46 -1.83 -20.98
N SER A 96 3.28 -2.99 -21.62
CA SER A 96 3.13 -4.28 -20.95
C SER A 96 4.52 -4.89 -20.68
N PRO A 97 4.93 -5.13 -19.42
CA PRO A 97 6.23 -5.71 -19.12
C PRO A 97 6.30 -7.16 -19.63
N SER A 98 7.51 -7.60 -20.02
CA SER A 98 7.73 -9.01 -20.33
C SER A 98 7.80 -9.84 -19.05
N ARG A 99 7.38 -11.11 -19.12
CA ARG A 99 7.53 -12.08 -18.01
C ARG A 99 8.99 -12.23 -17.54
N ARG A 100 9.95 -11.96 -18.43
CA ARG A 100 11.39 -11.95 -18.10
C ARG A 100 11.75 -10.80 -17.15
N PHE A 101 11.17 -9.62 -17.38
CA PHE A 101 11.35 -8.44 -16.54
C PHE A 101 10.72 -8.62 -15.15
N GLU A 102 9.53 -9.23 -15.08
CA GLU A 102 8.87 -9.61 -13.83
C GLU A 102 9.77 -10.53 -12.97
N VAL A 103 10.26 -11.64 -13.55
CA VAL A 103 11.16 -12.58 -12.86
C VAL A 103 12.48 -11.91 -12.45
N ALA A 104 13.02 -10.99 -13.26
CA ALA A 104 14.21 -10.23 -12.92
C ALA A 104 13.99 -9.30 -11.70
N MET A 105 12.86 -8.60 -11.65
CA MET A 105 12.49 -7.79 -10.48
C MET A 105 12.27 -8.65 -9.23
N GLU A 106 11.57 -9.80 -9.34
CA GLU A 106 11.38 -10.72 -8.21
C GLU A 106 12.72 -11.15 -7.59
N LYS A 107 13.72 -11.49 -8.42
CA LYS A 107 15.05 -11.90 -7.95
C LYS A 107 15.81 -10.77 -7.28
N SER A 108 15.78 -9.57 -7.87
CA SER A 108 16.38 -8.37 -7.29
C SER A 108 15.79 -8.03 -5.93
N VAL A 109 14.46 -7.95 -5.83
CA VAL A 109 13.74 -7.60 -4.58
C VAL A 109 13.93 -8.67 -3.51
N LEU A 110 14.04 -9.95 -3.88
CA LEU A 110 14.33 -11.02 -2.93
C LEU A 110 15.70 -10.86 -2.27
N ILE A 111 16.76 -10.61 -3.05
CA ILE A 111 18.12 -10.38 -2.52
C ILE A 111 18.16 -9.11 -1.68
N LEU A 112 17.52 -8.05 -2.16
CA LEU A 112 17.49 -6.75 -1.46
C LEU A 112 16.76 -6.85 -0.12
N SER A 113 15.65 -7.60 -0.08
CA SER A 113 14.94 -7.94 1.16
C SER A 113 15.82 -8.71 2.16
N ASP A 114 16.65 -9.63 1.70
CA ASP A 114 17.46 -10.50 2.55
C ASP A 114 18.68 -9.77 3.10
N ALA A 115 19.36 -9.00 2.23
CA ALA A 115 20.44 -8.12 2.63
C ALA A 115 19.97 -7.12 3.70
N GLN A 116 18.80 -6.49 3.51
CA GLN A 116 18.27 -5.51 4.45
C GLN A 116 17.80 -6.12 5.76
N LEU A 117 17.16 -7.28 5.74
CA LEU A 117 16.77 -8.01 6.95
C LEU A 117 17.98 -8.36 7.83
N VAL A 118 19.05 -8.90 7.23
CA VAL A 118 20.27 -9.28 7.94
C VAL A 118 21.04 -8.05 8.44
N THR A 119 21.22 -7.03 7.60
CA THR A 119 21.99 -5.83 7.98
C THR A 119 21.28 -4.96 9.01
N GLY A 120 19.95 -4.79 8.93
CA GLY A 120 19.17 -4.10 9.96
C GLY A 120 19.20 -4.81 11.31
N LEU A 121 19.12 -6.14 11.29
CA LEU A 121 19.28 -6.96 12.49
C LEU A 121 20.70 -6.84 13.08
N ALA A 122 21.74 -6.89 12.24
CA ALA A 122 23.12 -6.73 12.66
C ALA A 122 23.41 -5.35 13.28
N ILE A 123 22.88 -4.28 12.69
CA ILE A 123 23.01 -2.90 13.22
C ILE A 123 22.35 -2.78 14.58
N LEU A 124 21.10 -3.27 14.74
CA LEU A 124 20.44 -3.24 16.06
C LEU A 124 21.20 -4.07 17.09
N ILE A 125 21.62 -5.29 16.77
CA ILE A 125 22.39 -6.14 17.70
C ILE A 125 23.72 -5.47 18.10
N SER A 126 24.43 -4.84 17.15
CA SER A 126 25.66 -4.09 17.40
C SER A 126 25.43 -2.86 18.28
N GLY A 127 24.33 -2.13 18.09
CA GLY A 127 23.93 -1.05 18.98
C GLY A 127 23.64 -1.51 20.40
N TYR A 128 22.83 -2.56 20.53
CA TYR A 128 22.48 -3.14 21.83
C TYR A 128 23.70 -3.68 22.60
N SER A 129 24.71 -4.24 21.91
CA SER A 129 25.95 -4.67 22.57
C SER A 129 26.79 -3.48 23.05
N GLN A 130 26.81 -2.38 22.29
CA GLN A 130 27.54 -1.15 22.62
C GLN A 130 26.86 -0.25 23.68
N LEU A 131 25.60 -0.51 24.06
CA LEU A 131 24.92 0.25 25.13
C LEU A 131 25.72 0.35 26.42
N LYS A 132 26.39 -0.75 26.84
CA LYS A 132 27.22 -0.78 28.05
C LYS A 132 28.52 0.02 27.92
N CYS A 133 28.95 0.32 26.71
CA CYS A 133 30.17 1.07 26.40
C CYS A 133 29.91 2.55 26.11
N GLY A 134 28.69 3.04 26.39
CA GLY A 134 28.41 4.47 26.41
C GLY A 134 27.99 5.11 25.08
N ILE A 135 27.43 4.36 24.12
CA ILE A 135 26.87 4.94 22.88
C ILE A 135 25.95 6.15 23.17
N THR A 136 26.19 7.26 22.47
CA THR A 136 25.52 8.55 22.70
C THR A 136 24.07 8.54 22.19
N ALA A 137 23.23 9.42 22.72
CA ALA A 137 21.84 9.58 22.28
C ALA A 137 21.74 9.98 20.80
N TYR A 138 22.63 10.85 20.31
CA TYR A 138 22.73 11.21 18.89
C TYR A 138 23.02 9.98 18.01
N HIS A 139 24.07 9.21 18.33
CA HIS A 139 24.44 8.00 17.58
C HIS A 139 23.35 6.93 17.61
N TRP A 140 22.71 6.75 18.78
CA TRP A 140 21.57 5.86 18.94
C TRP A 140 20.37 6.26 18.07
N GLN A 141 20.02 7.54 18.06
CA GLN A 141 18.90 8.07 17.28
C GLN A 141 19.11 7.83 15.78
N ILE A 142 20.32 8.08 15.25
CA ILE A 142 20.65 7.81 13.85
C ILE A 142 20.55 6.31 13.54
N MET A 143 21.14 5.45 14.38
CA MET A 143 21.06 3.99 14.25
C MET A 143 19.62 3.47 14.22
N VAL A 144 18.74 3.98 15.10
CA VAL A 144 17.32 3.62 15.14
C VAL A 144 16.64 3.88 13.79
N PHE A 145 16.92 5.01 13.15
CA PHE A 145 16.33 5.33 11.86
C PHE A 145 17.03 4.68 10.65
N ILE A 146 18.30 4.28 10.78
CA ILE A 146 18.94 3.36 9.81
C ILE A 146 18.23 2.00 9.83
N ALA A 147 17.98 1.46 11.03
CA ALA A 147 17.20 0.23 11.20
C ALA A 147 15.74 0.38 10.76
N TRP A 148 15.15 1.57 10.90
CA TRP A 148 13.84 1.92 10.33
C TRP A 148 13.82 1.82 8.80
N PHE A 149 14.83 2.34 8.10
CA PHE A 149 14.91 2.21 6.63
C PHE A 149 15.04 0.75 6.19
N SER A 150 15.85 -0.05 6.88
CA SER A 150 15.91 -1.50 6.67
C SER A 150 14.55 -2.17 6.88
N SER A 151 13.87 -1.86 7.99
CA SER A 151 12.52 -2.33 8.31
C SER A 151 11.50 -2.01 7.21
N PHE A 152 11.44 -0.77 6.75
CA PHE A 152 10.49 -0.35 5.71
C PHE A 152 10.89 -0.82 4.29
N THR A 153 12.17 -1.05 4.03
CA THR A 153 12.62 -1.79 2.84
C THR A 153 12.08 -3.22 2.85
N TYR A 154 12.29 -3.92 3.96
CA TYR A 154 11.83 -5.29 4.14
C TYR A 154 10.31 -5.39 3.99
N LEU A 155 9.55 -4.50 4.62
CA LEU A 155 8.10 -4.41 4.48
C LEU A 155 7.68 -4.19 3.02
N SER A 156 8.26 -3.21 2.32
CA SER A 156 7.98 -2.94 0.90
C SER A 156 8.27 -4.16 0.01
N SER A 157 9.33 -4.90 0.33
CA SER A 157 9.74 -6.12 -0.37
C SER A 157 8.81 -7.28 -0.08
N MET A 158 8.29 -7.41 1.15
CA MET A 158 7.25 -8.38 1.48
C MET A 158 5.96 -8.08 0.74
N THR A 159 5.53 -6.80 0.63
CA THR A 159 4.34 -6.38 -0.12
C THR A 159 4.44 -6.73 -1.61
N PHE A 160 5.64 -6.60 -2.20
CA PHE A 160 5.95 -7.03 -3.56
C PHE A 160 5.84 -8.57 -3.70
N LEU A 161 6.51 -9.32 -2.83
CA LEU A 161 6.74 -10.77 -2.97
C LEU A 161 5.58 -11.65 -2.46
N ILE A 162 4.40 -11.09 -2.16
CA ILE A 162 3.22 -11.85 -1.66
C ILE A 162 2.80 -12.98 -2.62
N GLY A 163 2.93 -12.77 -3.94
CA GLY A 163 2.69 -13.81 -4.93
C GLY A 163 3.66 -14.99 -4.78
N TYR A 164 4.95 -14.66 -4.78
CA TYR A 164 6.06 -15.62 -4.68
C TYR A 164 6.02 -16.49 -3.41
N PHE A 165 5.67 -15.92 -2.25
CA PHE A 165 5.60 -16.66 -0.97
C PHE A 165 4.33 -17.49 -0.76
N GLN A 166 3.37 -17.48 -1.69
CA GLN A 166 2.23 -18.43 -1.64
C GLN A 166 2.69 -19.86 -1.93
N THR A 167 3.65 -20.04 -2.83
CA THR A 167 4.16 -21.36 -3.22
C THR A 167 5.15 -21.94 -2.19
N ASN A 168 5.95 -21.08 -1.54
CA ASN A 168 7.08 -21.48 -0.69
C ASN A 168 6.83 -21.24 0.81
N ASN A 169 6.06 -22.14 1.44
CA ASN A 169 5.65 -22.03 2.85
C ASN A 169 6.83 -21.93 3.85
N SER A 170 7.91 -22.70 3.69
CA SER A 170 9.03 -22.72 4.65
C SER A 170 9.79 -21.40 4.69
N MET A 171 10.10 -20.83 3.52
CA MET A 171 10.74 -19.51 3.41
C MET A 171 9.87 -18.40 4.01
N ARG A 172 8.54 -18.51 3.87
CA ARG A 172 7.59 -17.59 4.47
C ARG A 172 7.65 -17.60 6.00
N MET A 173 7.73 -18.78 6.63
CA MET A 173 7.81 -18.89 8.09
C MET A 173 9.11 -18.34 8.67
N ILE A 174 10.26 -18.58 8.01
CA ILE A 174 11.55 -18.01 8.41
C ILE A 174 11.50 -16.48 8.37
N ARG A 175 10.96 -15.92 7.28
CA ARG A 175 10.76 -14.47 7.10
C ARG A 175 9.84 -13.88 8.18
N ILE A 176 8.74 -14.54 8.52
CA ILE A 176 7.85 -14.13 9.61
C ILE A 176 8.58 -14.13 10.97
N CYS A 177 9.43 -15.12 11.24
CA CYS A 177 10.21 -15.16 12.48
C CYS A 177 11.15 -13.94 12.61
N PHE A 178 11.99 -13.70 11.60
CA PHE A 178 12.87 -12.53 11.59
C PHE A 178 12.10 -11.20 11.56
N MET A 179 10.92 -11.15 10.94
CA MET A 179 10.04 -9.99 10.97
C MET A 179 9.65 -9.60 12.40
N PHE A 180 9.28 -10.58 13.24
CA PHE A 180 8.96 -10.33 14.65
C PHE A 180 10.19 -9.90 15.47
N ILE A 181 11.37 -10.49 15.20
CA ILE A 181 12.62 -10.13 15.89
C ILE A 181 13.05 -8.70 15.53
N LEU A 182 13.05 -8.34 14.24
CA LEU A 182 13.40 -6.99 13.79
C LEU A 182 12.41 -5.94 14.34
N ALA A 183 11.10 -6.25 14.33
CA ALA A 183 10.08 -5.37 14.88
C ALA A 183 10.24 -5.15 16.39
N SER A 184 10.49 -6.20 17.19
CA SER A 184 10.61 -6.06 18.64
C SER A 184 11.88 -5.32 19.06
N LEU A 185 13.00 -5.56 18.36
CA LEU A 185 14.25 -4.83 18.58
C LEU A 185 14.12 -3.35 18.18
N LEU A 186 13.45 -3.04 17.07
CA LEU A 186 13.22 -1.65 16.62
C LEU A 186 12.25 -0.90 17.55
N ILE A 187 11.15 -1.53 17.97
CA ILE A 187 10.21 -0.94 18.95
C ILE A 187 10.94 -0.66 20.27
N THR A 188 11.71 -1.61 20.79
CA THR A 188 12.50 -1.44 22.02
C THR A 188 13.56 -0.33 21.87
N ALA A 189 14.09 -0.13 20.65
CA ALA A 189 15.11 0.89 20.37
C ALA A 189 14.52 2.31 20.27
N LEU A 190 13.25 2.40 19.85
CA LEU A 190 12.47 3.64 19.85
C LEU A 190 12.10 4.10 21.27
N LEU A 191 11.92 3.19 22.24
CA LEU A 191 11.43 3.58 23.58
C LEU A 191 12.23 4.71 24.28
N PRO A 192 13.57 4.70 24.42
CA PRO A 192 14.28 5.79 25.09
C PRO A 192 14.10 7.17 24.44
N THR A 193 13.72 7.23 23.16
CA THR A 193 13.53 8.48 22.40
C THR A 193 12.33 9.31 22.86
N GLY A 194 11.46 8.74 23.70
CA GLY A 194 10.31 9.43 24.27
C GLY A 194 10.60 10.25 25.54
N SER A 195 11.81 10.15 26.12
CA SER A 195 12.18 10.92 27.31
C SER A 195 12.13 12.42 27.05
N ASP A 196 11.65 13.19 28.03
CA ASP A 196 11.59 14.66 27.92
C ASP A 196 13.00 15.27 27.74
N ASN A 197 14.05 14.61 28.23
CA ASN A 197 15.45 15.06 28.10
C ASN A 197 16.13 14.64 26.77
N TRP A 198 15.53 13.75 25.97
CA TRP A 198 16.17 13.14 24.80
C TRP A 198 16.46 14.13 23.66
N LEU A 199 17.71 14.62 23.55
CA LEU A 199 18.10 15.66 22.57
C LEU A 199 17.26 16.95 22.73
N ASP A 200 17.22 17.54 23.94
CA ASP A 200 16.30 18.66 24.24
C ASP A 200 16.70 20.05 23.72
N LEU A 201 16.29 20.33 22.48
CA LEU A 201 16.32 21.67 21.88
C LEU A 201 15.23 22.61 22.42
N THR A 202 14.18 22.11 23.09
CA THR A 202 13.09 22.94 23.64
C THR A 202 13.38 23.50 25.03
N GLY A 203 14.34 22.92 25.76
CA GLY A 203 14.77 23.40 27.08
C GLY A 203 13.80 23.10 28.23
N ILE A 204 12.82 22.22 28.02
CA ILE A 204 11.85 21.78 29.03
C ILE A 204 12.55 20.89 30.08
N GLY A 205 13.50 20.05 29.65
CA GLY A 205 14.25 19.12 30.49
C GLY A 205 15.56 19.66 31.08
N GLY A 206 16.05 20.78 30.55
CA GLY A 206 17.37 21.35 30.89
C GLY A 206 18.20 21.69 29.65
N ASP A 207 19.51 21.71 29.80
CA ASP A 207 20.49 22.08 28.76
C ASP A 207 20.67 20.95 27.72
N PHE A 208 21.16 21.30 26.54
CA PHE A 208 21.22 20.37 25.41
C PHE A 208 22.53 19.56 25.39
N TYR A 209 22.42 18.27 25.70
CA TYR A 209 23.58 17.36 25.73
C TYR A 209 23.38 16.14 24.79
N PRO A 210 23.80 16.21 23.51
CA PRO A 210 23.64 15.12 22.55
C PRO A 210 24.60 13.94 22.79
N SER A 211 25.66 14.15 23.57
CA SER A 211 26.65 13.13 23.94
C SER A 211 26.23 12.23 25.12
N LEU A 212 25.14 12.52 25.84
CA LEU A 212 24.66 11.67 26.94
C LEU A 212 24.35 10.25 26.46
N SER A 213 24.75 9.23 27.23
CA SER A 213 24.59 7.85 26.79
C SER A 213 23.14 7.38 26.76
N ALA A 214 22.77 6.68 25.67
CA ALA A 214 21.47 6.05 25.48
C ALA A 214 21.10 5.07 26.62
N LEU A 215 22.08 4.42 27.26
CA LEU A 215 21.82 3.52 28.40
C LEU A 215 21.22 4.25 29.61
N CYS A 216 21.56 5.52 29.82
CA CYS A 216 20.99 6.30 30.92
C CYS A 216 19.51 6.60 30.69
N TYR A 217 19.10 6.84 29.44
CA TYR A 217 17.69 6.98 29.08
C TYR A 217 16.93 5.66 29.27
N TYR A 218 17.53 4.50 28.97
CA TYR A 218 16.95 3.20 29.34
C TYR A 218 16.72 3.03 30.85
N LYS A 219 17.62 3.54 31.70
CA LYS A 219 17.41 3.60 33.16
C LYS A 219 16.38 4.65 33.58
N GLN A 220 16.12 5.66 32.75
CA GLN A 220 15.11 6.69 32.99
C GLN A 220 13.69 6.17 32.78
N LEU A 221 13.45 5.22 31.85
CA LEU A 221 12.13 4.61 31.58
C LEU A 221 11.40 4.10 32.83
N THR A 222 12.12 3.64 33.85
CA THR A 222 11.55 3.11 35.09
C THR A 222 11.37 4.17 36.20
N LYS A 223 11.57 5.45 35.88
CA LYS A 223 11.45 6.58 36.81
C LYS A 223 10.31 7.50 36.40
N ASP A 224 9.66 8.14 37.37
CA ASP A 224 8.60 9.12 37.14
C ASP A 224 9.09 10.38 36.38
N SER A 225 10.41 10.62 36.36
CA SER A 225 11.05 11.68 35.57
C SER A 225 11.25 11.34 34.09
N TYR A 226 10.67 10.24 33.59
CA TYR A 226 10.78 9.85 32.18
C TYR A 226 10.08 10.82 31.23
N SER A 227 8.79 11.10 31.46
CA SER A 227 8.06 12.13 30.72
C SER A 227 6.83 12.62 31.48
N HIS A 228 6.59 13.92 31.43
CA HIS A 228 5.39 14.58 31.95
C HIS A 228 4.32 14.80 30.86
N GLY A 229 4.37 14.06 29.76
CA GLY A 229 3.44 14.18 28.62
C GLY A 229 3.92 15.18 27.56
N GLY A 230 5.23 15.40 27.49
CA GLY A 230 5.89 16.27 26.51
C GLY A 230 5.75 15.78 25.06
N PRO A 231 6.27 16.54 24.08
CA PRO A 231 6.01 16.22 22.70
C PRO A 231 6.86 15.05 22.14
N ARG A 232 7.93 14.69 22.86
CA ARG A 232 8.83 13.58 22.54
C ARG A 232 8.14 12.23 22.70
N ILE A 233 7.47 11.99 23.83
CA ILE A 233 6.73 10.75 24.06
C ILE A 233 5.64 10.51 23.00
N TRP A 234 4.98 11.55 22.50
CA TRP A 234 4.04 11.42 21.38
C TRP A 234 4.71 11.14 20.02
N SER A 235 5.87 11.75 19.74
CA SER A 235 6.66 11.40 18.55
C SER A 235 7.17 9.95 18.60
N MET A 236 7.54 9.45 19.78
CA MET A 236 7.90 8.05 20.02
C MET A 236 6.68 7.13 19.84
N VAL A 237 5.55 7.42 20.51
CA VAL A 237 4.30 6.65 20.39
C VAL A 237 3.87 6.56 18.93
N PHE A 238 3.94 7.65 18.17
CA PHE A 238 3.60 7.62 16.75
C PHE A 238 4.54 6.73 15.93
N SER A 239 5.86 6.86 16.11
CA SER A 239 6.83 5.97 15.45
C SER A 239 6.59 4.49 15.79
N VAL A 240 6.32 4.18 17.07
CA VAL A 240 5.99 2.81 17.52
C VAL A 240 4.68 2.32 16.92
N LEU A 241 3.64 3.16 16.84
CA LEU A 241 2.37 2.83 16.19
C LEU A 241 2.54 2.59 14.69
N VAL A 242 3.30 3.43 13.99
CA VAL A 242 3.59 3.27 12.55
C VAL A 242 4.29 1.95 12.28
N VAL A 243 5.34 1.62 13.04
CA VAL A 243 6.05 0.33 12.95
C VAL A 243 5.10 -0.83 13.26
N SER A 244 4.39 -0.77 14.39
CA SER A 244 3.50 -1.85 14.85
C SER A 244 2.38 -2.14 13.85
N ILE A 245 1.68 -1.10 13.37
CA ILE A 245 0.60 -1.22 12.38
C ILE A 245 1.14 -1.79 11.07
N SER A 246 2.32 -1.34 10.60
CA SER A 246 2.92 -1.82 9.36
C SER A 246 3.29 -3.31 9.43
N TYR A 247 3.93 -3.74 10.52
CA TYR A 247 4.28 -5.14 10.73
C TYR A 247 3.05 -6.04 10.95
N ILE A 248 2.04 -5.59 11.70
CA ILE A 248 0.77 -6.32 11.84
C ILE A 248 0.07 -6.45 10.49
N HIS A 249 0.00 -5.37 9.70
CA HIS A 249 -0.61 -5.39 8.37
C HIS A 249 0.10 -6.36 7.41
N SER A 250 1.44 -6.25 7.30
CA SER A 250 2.25 -7.14 6.48
C SER A 250 2.12 -8.60 6.93
N GLY A 251 2.14 -8.86 8.24
CA GLY A 251 1.90 -10.19 8.81
C GLY A 251 0.54 -10.76 8.42
N ILE A 252 -0.55 -9.99 8.57
CA ILE A 252 -1.90 -10.40 8.16
C ILE A 252 -1.94 -10.71 6.65
N ARG A 253 -1.36 -9.86 5.80
CA ARG A 253 -1.29 -10.11 4.35
C ARG A 253 -0.48 -11.37 4.00
N LEU A 254 0.54 -11.70 4.77
CA LEU A 254 1.41 -12.86 4.54
C LEU A 254 0.80 -14.18 5.05
N PHE A 255 -0.02 -14.14 6.10
CA PHE A 255 -0.80 -15.29 6.58
C PHE A 255 -2.08 -15.55 5.78
N ASP A 256 -2.77 -14.50 5.30
CA ASP A 256 -4.00 -14.59 4.50
C ASP A 256 -3.84 -13.89 3.14
N PRO A 257 -2.98 -14.39 2.24
CA PRO A 257 -2.68 -13.73 0.96
C PRO A 257 -3.90 -13.66 0.02
N THR A 258 -4.80 -14.62 0.10
CA THR A 258 -6.08 -14.59 -0.64
C THR A 258 -7.09 -13.61 -0.02
N SER A 259 -6.82 -13.09 1.18
CA SER A 259 -7.67 -12.23 2.03
C SER A 259 -9.01 -12.87 2.43
N GLU A 260 -9.12 -14.20 2.46
CA GLU A 260 -10.37 -14.89 2.79
C GLU A 260 -10.78 -14.73 4.26
N LEU A 261 -9.86 -14.93 5.20
CA LEU A 261 -10.12 -14.80 6.63
C LEU A 261 -10.35 -13.33 7.00
N THR A 262 -9.49 -12.43 6.51
CA THR A 262 -9.56 -10.98 6.70
C THR A 262 -10.88 -10.43 6.16
N ARG A 263 -11.31 -10.79 4.94
CA ARG A 263 -12.63 -10.37 4.42
C ARG A 263 -13.79 -11.04 5.16
N LYS A 264 -13.65 -12.28 5.63
CA LYS A 264 -14.70 -12.97 6.41
C LYS A 264 -14.96 -12.22 7.73
N TYR A 265 -13.91 -11.87 8.47
CA TYR A 265 -14.03 -11.24 9.79
C TYR A 265 -14.21 -9.72 9.70
N LEU A 266 -13.36 -8.97 9.00
CA LEU A 266 -13.43 -7.50 8.98
C LEU A 266 -14.60 -6.95 8.15
N ARG A 267 -15.12 -7.70 7.18
CA ARG A 267 -16.11 -7.20 6.19
C ARG A 267 -17.41 -7.98 6.15
N ALA A 268 -17.36 -9.31 6.00
CA ALA A 268 -18.56 -10.12 5.81
C ALA A 268 -19.32 -10.37 7.13
N TRP A 269 -18.62 -10.51 8.25
CA TRP A 269 -19.24 -10.65 9.56
C TRP A 269 -19.98 -9.37 10.00
N PRO A 270 -19.34 -8.19 10.17
CA PRO A 270 -20.03 -6.97 10.61
C PRO A 270 -21.03 -6.49 9.55
N GLY A 271 -20.70 -6.65 8.26
CA GLY A 271 -21.60 -6.33 7.15
C GLY A 271 -22.93 -7.10 7.19
N ARG A 272 -22.99 -8.33 7.75
CA ARG A 272 -24.27 -9.05 7.96
C ARG A 272 -25.11 -8.49 9.10
N HIS A 273 -24.51 -7.86 10.09
CA HIS A 273 -25.26 -7.17 11.16
C HIS A 273 -25.79 -5.83 10.64
N ILE A 274 -24.93 -5.01 10.02
CA ILE A 274 -25.32 -3.70 9.49
C ILE A 274 -26.37 -3.84 8.38
N LYS A 275 -26.25 -4.82 7.46
CA LYS A 275 -27.29 -5.06 6.44
C LYS A 275 -28.66 -5.45 7.02
N ARG A 276 -28.71 -6.15 8.16
CA ARG A 276 -29.98 -6.47 8.84
C ARG A 276 -30.62 -5.22 9.43
N LEU A 277 -29.82 -4.38 10.10
CA LEU A 277 -30.28 -3.07 10.61
C LEU A 277 -30.75 -2.16 9.45
N LEU A 278 -29.97 -2.08 8.38
CA LEU A 278 -30.28 -1.23 7.22
C LEU A 278 -31.57 -1.68 6.52
N HIS A 279 -31.82 -2.99 6.39
CA HIS A 279 -33.08 -3.54 5.85
C HIS A 279 -34.28 -3.28 6.76
N PHE A 280 -34.10 -3.34 8.09
CA PHE A 280 -35.13 -2.95 9.05
C PHE A 280 -35.49 -1.46 8.93
N LEU A 281 -34.48 -0.59 8.88
CA LEU A 281 -34.66 0.85 8.68
C LEU A 281 -35.26 1.17 7.32
N GLU A 282 -34.87 0.47 6.24
CA GLU A 282 -35.42 0.63 4.90
C GLU A 282 -36.93 0.33 4.87
N ARG A 283 -37.35 -0.79 5.49
CA ARG A 283 -38.77 -1.16 5.62
C ARG A 283 -39.57 -0.11 6.39
N ARG A 284 -38.99 0.50 7.43
CA ARG A 284 -39.67 1.49 8.26
C ARG A 284 -39.72 2.89 7.62
N SER A 285 -38.64 3.29 6.95
CA SER A 285 -38.51 4.48 6.09
C SER A 285 -39.54 4.53 4.96
N ARG A 286 -39.88 3.39 4.36
CA ARG A 286 -40.96 3.29 3.36
C ARG A 286 -42.37 3.53 3.94
N ARG A 287 -42.59 3.24 5.23
CA ARG A 287 -43.91 3.40 5.89
C ARG A 287 -44.08 4.76 6.56
N GLN A 288 -43.01 5.30 7.14
CA GLN A 288 -43.03 6.53 7.95
C GLN A 288 -41.87 7.44 7.55
N GLY A 289 -42.20 8.64 7.07
CA GLY A 289 -41.23 9.56 6.47
C GLY A 289 -40.06 9.95 7.37
N PHE A 290 -40.25 10.02 8.69
CA PHE A 290 -39.19 10.40 9.63
C PHE A 290 -38.04 9.38 9.70
N TRP A 291 -38.29 8.10 9.40
CA TRP A 291 -37.24 7.07 9.37
C TRP A 291 -36.28 7.21 8.18
N LYS A 292 -36.53 8.13 7.24
CA LYS A 292 -35.61 8.43 6.13
C LYS A 292 -34.26 8.96 6.62
N VAL A 293 -34.25 9.84 7.62
CA VAL A 293 -33.02 10.43 8.18
C VAL A 293 -32.11 9.38 8.83
N PRO A 294 -32.55 8.56 9.81
CA PRO A 294 -31.70 7.52 10.37
C PRO A 294 -31.34 6.42 9.36
N TYR A 295 -32.20 6.13 8.37
CA TYR A 295 -31.86 5.24 7.26
C TYR A 295 -30.67 5.79 6.45
N LEU A 296 -30.69 7.06 6.04
CA LEU A 296 -29.60 7.70 5.29
C LEU A 296 -28.31 7.79 6.11
N LEU A 297 -28.38 8.11 7.40
CA LEU A 297 -27.22 8.16 8.29
C LEU A 297 -26.55 6.79 8.44
N VAL A 298 -27.31 5.74 8.71
CA VAL A 298 -26.78 4.37 8.81
C VAL A 298 -26.29 3.87 7.44
N TYR A 299 -26.90 4.30 6.34
CA TYR A 299 -26.39 4.02 4.99
C TYR A 299 -25.03 4.69 4.76
N ALA A 300 -24.86 5.96 5.13
CA ALA A 300 -23.59 6.68 5.00
C ALA A 300 -22.48 6.03 5.83
N ILE A 301 -22.73 5.72 7.10
CA ILE A 301 -21.78 5.00 7.97
C ILE A 301 -21.41 3.63 7.37
N PHE A 302 -22.39 2.90 6.83
CA PHE A 302 -22.14 1.63 6.16
C PHE A 302 -21.26 1.79 4.92
N ILE A 303 -21.52 2.79 4.06
CA ILE A 303 -20.69 3.06 2.87
C ILE A 303 -19.29 3.51 3.26
N PHE A 304 -19.14 4.39 4.24
CA PHE A 304 -17.86 4.86 4.74
C PHE A 304 -16.99 3.70 5.24
N ALA A 305 -17.51 2.87 6.16
CA ALA A 305 -16.81 1.69 6.66
C ALA A 305 -16.52 0.69 5.53
N ARG A 306 -17.45 0.54 4.59
CA ARG A 306 -17.32 -0.36 3.44
C ARG A 306 -16.21 0.07 2.48
N VAL A 307 -16.06 1.37 2.20
CA VAL A 307 -14.98 1.93 1.37
C VAL A 307 -13.65 1.90 2.14
N SER A 308 -13.65 2.23 3.44
CA SER A 308 -12.47 2.13 4.30
C SER A 308 -11.88 0.71 4.29
N CYS A 309 -12.71 -0.34 4.32
CA CYS A 309 -12.22 -1.72 4.16
C CYS A 309 -11.69 -2.04 2.75
N ASP A 310 -12.13 -1.36 1.68
CA ASP A 310 -11.57 -1.54 0.34
C ASP A 310 -10.23 -0.78 0.20
N LEU A 311 -10.11 0.39 0.83
CA LEU A 311 -8.87 1.17 0.93
C LEU A 311 -7.80 0.45 1.76
N ILE A 312 -8.12 -0.05 2.96
CA ILE A 312 -7.18 -0.81 3.79
C ILE A 312 -6.68 -2.09 3.07
N ALA A 313 -7.51 -2.68 2.18
CA ALA A 313 -7.12 -3.85 1.40
C ALA A 313 -6.46 -3.52 0.03
N SER A 314 -6.25 -2.24 -0.27
CA SER A 314 -5.66 -1.75 -1.54
C SER A 314 -4.14 -1.73 -1.46
N MET A 315 -3.49 -2.18 -2.53
CA MET A 315 -2.03 -2.12 -2.61
C MET A 315 -1.54 -0.67 -2.78
N LEU A 316 -2.35 0.21 -3.39
CA LEU A 316 -2.03 1.63 -3.49
C LEU A 316 -1.94 2.32 -2.12
N VAL A 317 -2.90 2.05 -1.23
CA VAL A 317 -2.93 2.67 0.10
C VAL A 317 -1.75 2.20 0.95
N GLU A 318 -1.34 0.94 0.79
CA GLU A 318 -0.11 0.42 1.40
C GLU A 318 1.14 1.10 0.83
N ILE A 319 1.23 1.35 -0.48
CA ILE A 319 2.32 2.12 -1.09
C ILE A 319 2.37 3.55 -0.54
N ILE A 320 1.22 4.23 -0.42
CA ILE A 320 1.13 5.58 0.16
C ILE A 320 1.60 5.57 1.62
N TRP A 321 1.19 4.56 2.41
CA TRP A 321 1.61 4.38 3.80
C TRP A 321 3.11 4.10 3.96
N LEU A 322 3.69 3.23 3.12
CA LEU A 322 5.12 2.95 3.10
C LEU A 322 5.92 4.20 2.67
N THR A 323 5.42 4.96 1.69
CA THR A 323 6.02 6.23 1.26
C THR A 323 6.05 7.23 2.41
N PHE A 324 4.94 7.38 3.13
CA PHE A 324 4.85 8.21 4.34
C PHE A 324 5.85 7.77 5.42
N ALA A 325 5.93 6.47 5.71
CA ALA A 325 6.83 5.96 6.73
C ALA A 325 8.32 6.12 6.37
N ILE A 326 8.68 5.99 5.10
CA ILE A 326 10.06 6.26 4.63
C ILE A 326 10.36 7.76 4.73
N ALA A 327 9.45 8.65 4.27
CA ALA A 327 9.61 10.10 4.40
C ALA A 327 9.71 10.56 5.87
N TRP A 328 8.94 9.95 6.77
CA TRP A 328 9.00 10.16 8.21
C TRP A 328 10.41 9.86 8.77
N GLY A 329 10.98 8.71 8.40
CA GLY A 329 12.35 8.34 8.78
C GLY A 329 13.39 9.32 8.23
N THR A 330 13.26 9.73 6.96
CA THR A 330 14.16 10.69 6.32
C THR A 330 14.20 12.03 7.05
N ILE A 331 13.04 12.62 7.37
CA ILE A 331 13.01 13.89 8.09
C ILE A 331 13.65 13.73 9.48
N LYS A 332 13.31 12.66 10.22
CA LYS A 332 13.90 12.40 11.54
C LYS A 332 15.41 12.19 11.54
N VAL A 333 16.00 11.57 10.52
CA VAL A 333 17.46 11.43 10.39
C VAL A 333 18.12 12.80 10.17
N TRP A 334 17.58 13.61 9.26
CA TRP A 334 18.16 14.92 8.97
C TRP A 334 17.97 15.91 10.12
N ASP A 335 16.82 15.91 10.81
CA ASP A 335 16.61 16.65 12.06
C ASP A 335 17.66 16.26 13.12
N THR A 336 17.93 14.96 13.26
CA THR A 336 18.92 14.45 14.22
C THR A 336 20.33 14.92 13.84
N ARG A 337 20.71 14.84 12.56
CA ARG A 337 22.00 15.35 12.08
C ARG A 337 22.15 16.86 12.25
N ALA A 338 21.09 17.63 11.98
CA ALA A 338 21.06 19.07 12.22
C ALA A 338 21.24 19.43 13.70
N SER A 339 20.80 18.56 14.63
CA SER A 339 20.98 18.78 16.08
C SER A 339 22.45 18.82 16.54
N ALA A 340 23.39 18.27 15.76
CA ALA A 340 24.83 18.36 16.05
C ALA A 340 25.43 19.77 15.85
N GLY A 341 24.68 20.71 15.24
CA GLY A 341 25.10 22.11 15.06
C GLY A 341 24.74 23.05 16.23
N TYR A 342 24.19 22.51 17.32
CA TYR A 342 23.75 23.27 18.49
C TYR A 342 24.69 23.06 19.68
N ASN A 343 24.98 24.14 20.41
CA ASN A 343 25.75 24.08 21.66
C ASN A 343 24.85 23.70 22.86
N THR A 344 25.45 23.58 24.05
CA THR A 344 24.73 23.29 25.31
C THR A 344 23.67 24.33 25.66
N GLU A 345 23.90 25.60 25.30
CA GLU A 345 22.96 26.73 25.45
C GLU A 345 21.85 26.75 24.40
N ARG A 346 21.76 25.72 23.53
CA ARG A 346 20.77 25.58 22.45
C ARG A 346 20.90 26.64 21.35
N GLN A 347 22.04 27.32 21.26
CA GLN A 347 22.37 28.24 20.17
C GLN A 347 22.96 27.46 19.01
N TYR A 348 22.53 27.79 17.79
CA TYR A 348 23.13 27.25 16.57
C TYR A 348 24.48 27.90 16.32
N VAL A 349 25.55 27.14 16.52
CA VAL A 349 26.96 27.59 16.38
C VAL A 349 27.60 27.18 15.06
N GLY A 350 26.82 26.55 14.17
CA GLY A 350 27.29 25.90 12.95
C GLY A 350 27.67 24.45 13.20
N ALA A 351 27.98 23.70 12.13
CA ALA A 351 28.35 22.30 12.25
C ALA A 351 29.63 22.12 13.07
N ASN A 352 29.57 21.31 14.13
CA ASN A 352 30.72 21.03 14.97
C ASN A 352 31.83 20.36 14.14
N LYS A 353 33.05 20.93 14.16
CA LYS A 353 34.18 20.48 13.35
C LYS A 353 34.56 19.02 13.59
N ASP A 354 34.45 18.58 14.85
CA ASP A 354 34.77 17.21 15.24
C ASP A 354 33.72 16.22 14.69
N VAL A 355 32.45 16.64 14.58
CA VAL A 355 31.35 15.81 14.04
C VAL A 355 31.33 15.84 12.51
N LEU A 356 31.88 16.87 11.85
CA LEU A 356 32.04 16.90 10.40
C LEU A 356 32.96 15.80 9.86
N GLU A 357 33.77 15.15 10.69
CA GLU A 357 34.54 13.95 10.28
C GLU A 357 33.62 12.78 9.87
N GLU A 358 32.36 12.77 10.30
CA GLU A 358 31.34 11.79 9.87
C GLU A 358 30.97 11.93 8.38
N ASP A 359 31.25 13.07 7.76
CA ASP A 359 31.05 13.28 6.32
C ASP A 359 32.25 12.87 5.47
N SER A 360 33.34 12.41 6.10
CA SER A 360 34.48 11.82 5.40
C SER A 360 34.17 10.38 4.94
N TRP A 361 34.55 10.05 3.69
CA TRP A 361 34.28 8.74 3.11
C TRP A 361 35.19 7.65 3.69
N SER A 362 34.67 6.86 4.64
CA SER A 362 35.34 5.66 5.16
C SER A 362 35.03 4.40 4.34
N PHE A 363 35.74 3.30 4.64
CA PHE A 363 35.42 1.97 4.11
C PHE A 363 34.00 1.52 4.50
N GLY A 364 33.62 1.65 5.79
CA GLY A 364 32.30 1.27 6.27
C GLY A 364 31.17 2.14 5.73
N GLN A 365 31.45 3.39 5.37
CA GLN A 365 30.50 4.26 4.65
C GLN A 365 30.34 3.88 3.17
N THR A 366 31.41 3.43 2.53
CA THR A 366 31.40 3.10 1.09
C THR A 366 30.77 1.73 0.83
N LEU A 367 30.99 0.76 1.73
CA LEU A 367 30.53 -0.63 1.57
C LEU A 367 28.99 -0.76 1.37
N PRO A 368 28.11 -0.13 2.16
CA PRO A 368 26.66 -0.17 1.95
C PRO A 368 26.20 0.31 0.57
N LEU A 369 26.89 1.32 0.01
CA LEU A 369 26.59 1.84 -1.33
C LEU A 369 27.07 0.90 -2.44
N VAL A 370 28.22 0.26 -2.28
CA VAL A 370 28.70 -0.75 -3.25
C VAL A 370 27.81 -2.00 -3.24
N LEU A 371 27.28 -2.39 -2.08
CA LEU A 371 26.36 -3.54 -1.96
C LEU A 371 25.02 -3.33 -2.71
N LEU A 372 24.62 -2.08 -2.99
CA LEU A 372 23.47 -1.79 -3.87
C LEU A 372 23.64 -2.29 -5.32
N LEU A 373 24.86 -2.63 -5.74
CA LEU A 373 25.10 -3.25 -7.05
C LEU A 373 24.60 -4.71 -7.08
N LEU A 374 24.53 -5.43 -5.97
CA LEU A 374 24.14 -6.85 -5.95
C LEU A 374 22.70 -7.09 -6.46
N PRO A 375 21.65 -6.35 -6.03
CA PRO A 375 20.32 -6.45 -6.62
C PRO A 375 20.29 -6.11 -8.12
N LEU A 376 21.05 -5.09 -8.55
CA LEU A 376 21.09 -4.64 -9.95
C LEU A 376 21.74 -5.69 -10.85
N LEU A 377 22.88 -6.26 -10.42
CA LEU A 377 23.56 -7.35 -11.12
C LEU A 377 22.69 -8.61 -11.16
N SER A 378 21.99 -8.94 -10.07
CA SER A 378 21.03 -10.07 -10.06
C SER A 378 19.86 -9.84 -11.01
N MET A 379 19.33 -8.61 -11.10
CA MET A 379 18.29 -8.26 -12.06
C MET A 379 18.79 -8.44 -13.50
N ALA A 380 19.98 -7.95 -13.81
CA ALA A 380 20.59 -8.08 -15.13
C ALA A 380 20.84 -9.55 -15.50
N GLN A 381 21.42 -10.34 -14.58
CA GLN A 381 21.66 -11.77 -14.78
C GLN A 381 20.34 -12.53 -14.99
N ALA A 382 19.34 -12.32 -14.13
CA ALA A 382 18.04 -12.99 -14.26
C ALA A 382 17.30 -12.62 -15.55
N TYR A 383 17.52 -11.41 -16.09
CA TYR A 383 17.00 -11.01 -17.40
C TYR A 383 17.73 -11.73 -18.54
N LEU A 384 19.06 -11.75 -18.53
CA LEU A 384 19.90 -12.37 -19.55
C LEU A 384 19.78 -13.90 -19.58
N ASP A 385 19.77 -14.57 -18.42
CA ASP A 385 19.60 -16.03 -18.32
C ASP A 385 18.26 -16.50 -18.92
N ASN A 386 17.21 -15.69 -18.77
CA ASN A 386 15.89 -15.99 -19.35
C ASN A 386 15.84 -15.71 -20.86
N ASP A 387 16.64 -14.77 -21.37
CA ASP A 387 16.80 -14.53 -22.80
C ASP A 387 17.58 -15.68 -23.48
N ALA A 388 18.70 -16.09 -22.88
CA ALA A 388 19.50 -17.24 -23.31
C ALA A 388 18.66 -18.53 -23.36
N LYS A 389 17.84 -18.79 -22.33
CA LYS A 389 16.91 -19.94 -22.32
C LYS A 389 15.89 -19.87 -23.44
N ALA A 390 15.24 -18.73 -23.64
CA ALA A 390 14.26 -18.55 -24.72
C ALA A 390 14.88 -18.73 -26.13
N HIS A 391 16.12 -18.28 -26.33
CA HIS A 391 16.86 -18.55 -27.56
C HIS A 391 17.27 -20.03 -27.73
N GLY A 392 17.57 -20.73 -26.63
CA GLY A 392 17.80 -22.17 -26.62
C GLY A 392 16.54 -22.97 -27.00
N ASP A 393 15.41 -22.68 -26.36
CA ASP A 393 14.12 -23.31 -26.62
C ASP A 393 13.68 -23.11 -28.08
N ALA A 394 13.81 -21.89 -28.62
CA ALA A 394 13.49 -21.59 -30.02
C ALA A 394 14.34 -22.41 -31.01
N LYS A 395 15.63 -22.61 -30.73
CA LYS A 395 16.51 -23.47 -31.54
C LYS A 395 16.13 -24.95 -31.43
N ALA A 396 15.78 -25.44 -30.24
CA ALA A 396 15.33 -26.81 -30.01
C ALA A 396 14.01 -27.11 -30.75
N THR A 397 13.01 -26.22 -30.66
CA THR A 397 11.75 -26.34 -31.41
C THR A 397 11.98 -26.30 -32.92
N GLY A 398 12.82 -25.38 -33.42
CA GLY A 398 13.19 -25.32 -34.84
C GLY A 398 13.90 -26.58 -35.34
N SER A 399 14.73 -27.20 -34.50
CA SER A 399 15.37 -28.49 -34.79
C SER A 399 14.34 -29.62 -34.89
N ASN A 400 13.44 -29.74 -33.92
CA ASN A 400 12.44 -30.81 -33.89
C ASN A 400 11.49 -30.74 -35.11
N ILE A 401 11.03 -29.54 -35.49
CA ILE A 401 10.21 -29.34 -36.70
C ILE A 401 10.96 -29.73 -37.98
N ARG A 402 12.29 -29.52 -38.03
CA ARG A 402 13.12 -29.94 -39.17
C ARG A 402 13.30 -31.46 -39.21
N THR A 403 13.42 -32.11 -38.07
CA THR A 403 13.52 -33.57 -37.96
C THR A 403 12.20 -34.27 -38.33
N GLU A 404 11.04 -33.79 -37.84
CA GLU A 404 9.72 -34.34 -38.24
C GLU A 404 9.45 -34.19 -39.75
N ARG A 405 9.83 -33.04 -40.34
CA ARG A 405 9.68 -32.81 -41.79
C ARG A 405 10.59 -33.71 -42.64
N ASN A 406 11.71 -34.19 -42.09
CA ASN A 406 12.57 -35.17 -42.76
C ASN A 406 12.06 -36.61 -42.59
N ILE A 407 11.35 -36.94 -41.51
CA ILE A 407 10.75 -38.27 -41.29
C ILE A 407 9.50 -38.49 -42.16
N THR A 408 8.76 -37.41 -42.49
CA THR A 408 7.54 -37.47 -43.33
C THR A 408 7.81 -37.54 -44.84
N LEU A 409 9.05 -37.77 -45.27
CA LEU A 409 9.47 -37.71 -46.68
C LEU A 409 10.14 -38.98 -47.23
N HIS A 410 10.02 -40.11 -46.52
CA HIS A 410 10.42 -41.43 -47.06
C HIS A 410 9.19 -42.20 -47.57
N PRO A 411 9.12 -42.55 -48.87
CA PRO A 411 8.11 -43.46 -49.39
C PRO A 411 8.45 -44.92 -49.05
N THR A 412 7.41 -45.73 -48.95
CA THR A 412 7.45 -47.17 -48.72
C THR A 412 8.10 -47.91 -49.89
N GLU A 413 9.08 -48.77 -49.62
CA GLU A 413 9.43 -49.90 -50.50
C GLU A 413 9.60 -51.20 -49.69
N LEU A 414 9.43 -52.33 -50.39
CA LEU A 414 9.10 -53.64 -49.83
C LEU A 414 10.03 -54.72 -50.43
N SER A 415 10.79 -55.45 -49.61
CA SER A 415 11.43 -56.71 -50.04
C SER A 415 11.79 -57.69 -48.92
N SER A 416 10.96 -58.73 -48.83
CA SER A 416 11.24 -60.16 -48.60
C SER A 416 12.60 -60.72 -48.07
N ILE A 417 12.48 -61.49 -46.96
CA ILE A 417 12.84 -62.93 -46.80
C ILE A 417 14.25 -63.39 -46.29
N HIS A 418 14.15 -64.29 -45.28
CA HIS A 418 15.01 -65.44 -44.86
C HIS A 418 15.94 -65.40 -43.60
N ILE A 419 15.45 -66.10 -42.55
CA ILE A 419 16.06 -67.22 -41.77
C ILE A 419 17.57 -67.20 -41.45
N GLY A 420 17.91 -67.31 -40.14
CA GLY A 420 19.24 -67.77 -39.69
C GLY A 420 19.53 -67.58 -38.19
N GLU A 421 19.40 -68.67 -37.41
CA GLU A 421 20.08 -69.09 -36.17
C GLU A 421 20.58 -68.13 -35.04
N SER A 422 20.53 -68.68 -33.81
CA SER A 422 21.15 -68.25 -32.54
C SER A 422 22.39 -69.16 -32.28
N PRO A 423 23.22 -69.11 -31.19
CA PRO A 423 23.08 -68.40 -29.91
C PRO A 423 24.39 -67.86 -29.25
N GLN A 424 24.29 -67.50 -27.96
CA GLN A 424 25.37 -67.34 -26.94
C GLN A 424 26.30 -66.11 -27.05
N ASP A 425 26.90 -65.58 -25.97
CA ASP A 425 26.55 -65.53 -24.52
C ASP A 425 27.38 -64.39 -23.89
N THR A 426 26.89 -63.75 -22.82
CA THR A 426 27.54 -63.61 -21.49
C THR A 426 26.85 -62.51 -20.65
N ILE A 427 26.59 -62.82 -19.37
CA ILE A 427 25.84 -62.07 -18.33
C ILE A 427 26.76 -62.07 -17.08
N PRO A 428 26.88 -61.01 -16.22
CA PRO A 428 25.81 -60.61 -15.27
C PRO A 428 25.70 -59.13 -14.79
N ASN A 429 24.46 -58.58 -14.85
CA ASN A 429 23.50 -58.30 -13.75
C ASN A 429 24.00 -58.07 -12.27
N PRO A 430 23.21 -57.46 -11.34
CA PRO A 430 21.76 -57.17 -11.40
C PRO A 430 21.20 -55.83 -10.81
N ARG A 431 19.95 -55.48 -11.22
CA ARG A 431 18.76 -54.95 -10.45
C ARG A 431 18.98 -53.84 -9.39
N ASN A 432 18.11 -52.83 -9.16
CA ASN A 432 16.68 -52.57 -9.44
C ASN A 432 16.44 -51.03 -9.25
N SER A 433 15.28 -50.37 -9.40
CA SER A 433 13.88 -50.69 -9.75
C SER A 433 13.15 -49.42 -10.25
N THR A 434 11.83 -49.49 -10.52
CA THR A 434 10.97 -48.47 -11.15
C THR A 434 10.32 -47.43 -10.20
N SER A 435 10.01 -46.22 -10.70
CA SER A 435 8.87 -45.39 -10.23
C SER A 435 8.50 -44.23 -11.18
N CYS A 436 7.26 -44.29 -11.69
CA CYS A 436 6.37 -43.26 -12.25
C CYS A 436 6.86 -41.84 -12.65
N SER A 437 6.48 -41.42 -13.86
CA SER A 437 6.25 -40.00 -14.21
C SER A 437 4.83 -39.81 -14.74
N ILE A 438 4.12 -38.76 -14.28
CA ILE A 438 2.71 -38.49 -14.63
C ILE A 438 2.56 -37.02 -15.10
N SER A 439 2.04 -36.92 -16.33
CA SER A 439 1.43 -35.79 -17.06
C SER A 439 1.69 -34.32 -16.68
N ARG A 440 2.11 -33.55 -17.70
CA ARG A 440 1.77 -32.12 -17.87
C ARG A 440 0.32 -31.98 -18.33
N CYS A 441 -0.39 -30.97 -17.82
CA CYS A 441 -1.58 -30.41 -18.44
C CYS A 441 -1.39 -28.89 -18.65
N ASN A 442 -1.30 -28.45 -19.90
CA ASN A 442 -1.45 -27.03 -20.25
C ASN A 442 -2.92 -26.76 -20.60
N HIS A 443 -3.48 -25.67 -20.09
CA HIS A 443 -4.76 -25.12 -20.52
C HIS A 443 -4.53 -23.73 -21.10
N ASP A 444 -4.84 -23.56 -22.40
CA ASP A 444 -5.09 -22.26 -23.03
C ASP A 444 -6.52 -22.27 -23.61
N PRO A 445 -7.33 -21.20 -23.44
CA PRO A 445 -8.74 -21.23 -23.83
C PRO A 445 -9.07 -20.54 -25.17
N SER A 446 -9.87 -21.26 -25.96
CA SER A 446 -10.97 -20.77 -26.81
C SER A 446 -10.69 -19.79 -27.97
N LEU A 447 -10.68 -20.36 -29.18
CA LEU A 447 -11.36 -19.79 -30.36
C LEU A 447 -12.46 -20.78 -30.77
N PHE A 448 -13.72 -20.34 -30.85
CA PHE A 448 -14.79 -21.14 -31.45
C PHE A 448 -15.79 -20.25 -32.21
N THR A 449 -15.76 -20.41 -33.53
CA THR A 449 -16.72 -19.84 -34.48
C THR A 449 -17.74 -20.92 -34.81
N ALA A 450 -19.03 -20.66 -34.66
CA ALA A 450 -20.08 -21.65 -34.94
C ALA A 450 -20.71 -21.40 -36.33
N GLN A 451 -20.59 -22.37 -37.23
CA GLN A 451 -21.35 -22.43 -38.48
C GLN A 451 -22.64 -23.24 -38.31
N SER A 452 -23.64 -22.92 -39.13
CA SER A 452 -24.96 -23.56 -39.14
C SER A 452 -24.97 -24.90 -39.87
N GLN A 453 -25.83 -25.83 -39.43
CA GLN A 453 -26.51 -26.79 -40.32
C GLN A 453 -27.79 -27.34 -39.67
N THR A 454 -28.89 -27.28 -40.42
CA THR A 454 -30.16 -28.00 -40.18
C THR A 454 -30.14 -29.35 -40.93
N PRO A 455 -30.88 -30.36 -40.45
CA PRO A 455 -32.09 -30.71 -41.21
C PRO A 455 -33.33 -31.09 -40.35
N SER A 456 -34.48 -31.16 -41.02
CA SER A 456 -35.83 -31.43 -40.49
C SER A 456 -36.27 -32.89 -40.64
N ILE A 457 -37.27 -33.35 -39.86
CA ILE A 457 -38.43 -34.16 -40.32
C ILE A 457 -39.49 -34.40 -39.20
N SER A 458 -40.78 -34.26 -39.59
CA SER A 458 -42.09 -34.68 -39.00
C SER A 458 -42.35 -34.85 -37.47
N GLY A 459 -43.49 -34.32 -37.00
CA GLY A 459 -44.10 -34.58 -35.66
C GLY A 459 -44.96 -35.86 -35.57
N PRO A 460 -45.80 -36.00 -34.51
CA PRO A 460 -47.09 -35.31 -34.49
C PRO A 460 -47.47 -34.62 -33.15
N LYS A 461 -48.68 -34.03 -33.12
CA LYS A 461 -49.16 -33.02 -32.16
C LYS A 461 -49.73 -33.62 -30.86
N THR A 462 -49.39 -33.00 -29.72
CA THR A 462 -50.27 -32.93 -28.53
C THR A 462 -50.19 -31.52 -27.91
N SER A 463 -51.32 -31.05 -27.39
CA SER A 463 -51.52 -29.67 -26.93
C SER A 463 -50.94 -29.44 -25.52
N PHE A 464 -50.18 -28.35 -25.35
CA PHE A 464 -49.87 -27.80 -24.02
C PHE A 464 -50.12 -26.30 -23.96
N HIS A 465 -50.82 -25.87 -22.92
CA HIS A 465 -51.14 -24.47 -22.65
C HIS A 465 -49.86 -23.66 -22.37
N THR A 466 -49.68 -22.57 -23.12
CA THR A 466 -48.71 -21.52 -22.79
C THR A 466 -49.26 -20.66 -21.64
N PRO A 467 -48.52 -20.47 -20.53
CA PRO A 467 -48.87 -19.45 -19.54
C PRO A 467 -48.74 -18.06 -20.18
N HIS A 468 -49.78 -17.24 -20.06
CA HIS A 468 -49.74 -15.86 -20.56
C HIS A 468 -48.63 -15.06 -19.88
N LEU A 469 -47.89 -14.29 -20.69
CA LEU A 469 -47.09 -13.16 -20.22
C LEU A 469 -47.96 -12.26 -19.33
N PRO A 470 -47.51 -11.85 -18.13
CA PRO A 470 -48.15 -10.74 -17.44
C PRO A 470 -47.92 -9.47 -18.26
N THR A 471 -49.01 -8.94 -18.82
CA THR A 471 -49.05 -7.69 -19.57
C THR A 471 -48.38 -6.59 -18.74
N HIS A 472 -47.42 -5.88 -19.33
CA HIS A 472 -46.78 -4.74 -18.67
C HIS A 472 -47.82 -3.65 -18.40
N SER A 473 -48.35 -3.60 -17.18
CA SER A 473 -49.00 -2.41 -16.67
C SER A 473 -47.94 -1.28 -16.57
N PRO A 474 -48.29 -0.03 -16.94
CA PRO A 474 -47.34 1.07 -16.89
C PRO A 474 -46.98 1.34 -15.42
N CYS A 475 -45.78 0.91 -15.02
CA CYS A 475 -45.25 1.15 -13.68
C CYS A 475 -45.29 2.64 -13.35
N SER A 476 -46.00 3.00 -12.28
CA SER A 476 -46.00 4.37 -11.77
C SER A 476 -44.57 4.84 -11.53
N ALA A 477 -44.17 5.91 -12.23
CA ALA A 477 -42.83 6.46 -12.15
C ALA A 477 -42.57 6.98 -10.72
N SER A 478 -41.81 6.18 -9.96
CA SER A 478 -41.37 6.49 -8.60
C SER A 478 -40.53 7.76 -8.60
N ARG A 479 -41.14 8.91 -8.28
CA ARG A 479 -40.48 10.23 -8.26
C ARG A 479 -39.25 10.32 -7.35
N SER A 480 -39.08 9.41 -6.38
CA SER A 480 -37.88 9.33 -5.53
C SER A 480 -36.75 8.51 -6.16
N PRO A 481 -35.49 8.98 -6.10
CA PRO A 481 -34.33 8.21 -6.54
C PRO A 481 -34.15 7.01 -5.63
N ARG A 482 -33.91 5.84 -6.24
CA ARG A 482 -33.79 4.57 -5.53
C ARG A 482 -32.32 4.28 -5.25
N LEU A 483 -31.89 4.51 -4.00
CA LEU A 483 -30.69 3.89 -3.46
C LEU A 483 -30.78 2.36 -3.63
N PRO A 484 -29.64 1.65 -3.81
CA PRO A 484 -29.62 0.20 -3.89
C PRO A 484 -30.41 -0.44 -2.75
N GLN A 485 -31.43 -1.23 -3.10
CA GLN A 485 -32.36 -1.86 -2.16
C GLN A 485 -31.88 -3.26 -1.78
N HIS A 486 -32.41 -3.82 -0.70
CA HIS A 486 -32.15 -5.21 -0.35
C HIS A 486 -32.71 -6.19 -1.42
N PRO A 487 -31.94 -7.18 -1.92
CA PRO A 487 -30.57 -7.52 -1.54
C PRO A 487 -29.52 -6.61 -2.20
N TYR A 488 -28.67 -5.99 -1.37
CA TYR A 488 -27.67 -5.04 -1.84
C TYR A 488 -26.63 -5.70 -2.78
N GLY A 489 -26.71 -5.35 -4.07
CA GLY A 489 -25.77 -5.78 -5.11
C GLY A 489 -24.38 -5.14 -5.00
N PRO A 490 -23.46 -5.43 -5.95
CA PRO A 490 -22.10 -4.90 -5.93
C PRO A 490 -22.06 -3.38 -6.09
N PHE A 491 -21.61 -2.66 -5.05
CA PHE A 491 -21.56 -1.18 -5.06
C PHE A 491 -20.59 -0.59 -6.10
N ALA A 492 -19.54 -1.33 -6.46
CA ALA A 492 -18.54 -0.94 -7.47
C ALA A 492 -19.06 -0.82 -8.92
N ARG A 493 -20.39 -0.92 -9.12
CA ARG A 493 -21.09 -0.59 -10.37
C ARG A 493 -21.66 0.82 -10.40
N TYR A 494 -21.73 1.52 -9.26
CA TYR A 494 -22.34 2.85 -9.17
C TYR A 494 -21.28 3.95 -9.17
N PRO A 495 -21.47 5.04 -9.94
CA PRO A 495 -20.48 6.12 -10.04
C PRO A 495 -20.24 6.84 -8.71
N TRP A 496 -21.28 7.00 -7.89
CA TRP A 496 -21.16 7.59 -6.55
C TRP A 496 -20.26 6.77 -5.61
N TYR A 497 -20.07 5.47 -5.82
CA TYR A 497 -19.16 4.66 -5.00
C TYR A 497 -17.70 4.90 -5.40
N ALA A 498 -17.43 5.07 -6.70
CA ALA A 498 -16.11 5.45 -7.21
C ALA A 498 -15.72 6.87 -6.77
N ASP A 499 -16.66 7.82 -6.81
CA ASP A 499 -16.43 9.18 -6.31
C ASP A 499 -16.14 9.21 -4.80
N HIS A 500 -16.76 8.31 -4.04
CA HIS A 500 -16.50 8.17 -2.61
C HIS A 500 -15.12 7.57 -2.31
N ILE A 501 -14.68 6.59 -3.10
CA ILE A 501 -13.29 6.09 -3.07
C ILE A 501 -12.31 7.24 -3.35
N LEU A 502 -12.57 8.02 -4.42
CA LEU A 502 -11.72 9.14 -4.81
C LEU A 502 -11.66 10.24 -3.74
N LEU A 503 -12.81 10.59 -3.15
CA LEU A 503 -12.90 11.57 -2.06
C LEU A 503 -12.04 11.16 -0.86
N LEU A 504 -12.22 9.94 -0.34
CA LEU A 504 -11.44 9.45 0.80
C LEU A 504 -9.96 9.31 0.46
N LEU A 505 -9.60 8.89 -0.76
CA LEU A 505 -8.20 8.79 -1.20
C LEU A 505 -7.54 10.18 -1.26
N MET A 506 -8.23 11.19 -1.78
CA MET A 506 -7.72 12.57 -1.84
C MET A 506 -7.59 13.19 -0.44
N GLN A 507 -8.54 12.91 0.46
CA GLN A 507 -8.42 13.31 1.86
C GLN A 507 -7.21 12.64 2.55
N ILE A 508 -6.97 11.34 2.33
CA ILE A 508 -5.79 10.64 2.85
C ILE A 508 -4.49 11.26 2.31
N LEU A 509 -4.39 11.48 1.00
CA LEU A 509 -3.20 12.08 0.38
C LEU A 509 -2.91 13.49 0.91
N PHE A 510 -3.95 14.32 1.06
CA PHE A 510 -3.79 15.66 1.63
C PHE A 510 -3.37 15.60 3.12
N MET A 511 -3.99 14.73 3.92
CA MET A 511 -3.61 14.50 5.33
C MET A 511 -2.15 14.07 5.46
N THR A 512 -1.71 13.11 4.64
CA THR A 512 -0.33 12.63 4.59
C THR A 512 0.65 13.74 4.18
N GLY A 513 0.34 14.48 3.11
CA GLY A 513 1.17 15.59 2.64
C GLY A 513 1.28 16.72 3.67
N PHE A 514 0.17 17.11 4.29
CA PHE A 514 0.13 18.14 5.32
C PHE A 514 0.87 17.74 6.60
N ALA A 515 0.77 16.46 7.02
CA ALA A 515 1.52 15.95 8.17
C ALA A 515 3.04 15.99 7.92
N LEU A 516 3.50 15.61 6.72
CA LEU A 516 4.92 15.71 6.34
C LEU A 516 5.39 17.17 6.19
N PHE A 517 4.55 18.04 5.64
CA PHE A 517 4.81 19.48 5.52
C PHE A 517 4.97 20.15 6.89
N LEU A 518 4.05 19.89 7.83
CA LEU A 518 4.16 20.39 9.20
C LEU A 518 5.39 19.83 9.92
N LEU A 519 5.68 18.53 9.77
CA LEU A 519 6.88 17.92 10.35
C LEU A 519 8.16 18.65 9.89
N ASN A 520 8.27 18.92 8.58
CA ASN A 520 9.41 19.61 7.99
C ASN A 520 9.48 21.10 8.38
N ILE A 521 8.36 21.83 8.35
CA ILE A 521 8.33 23.26 8.70
C ILE A 521 8.62 23.48 10.18
N LEU A 522 8.07 22.65 11.06
CA LEU A 522 8.24 22.84 12.49
C LEU A 522 9.70 22.68 12.92
N SER A 523 10.55 22.02 12.13
CA SER A 523 12.03 21.86 12.25
C SER A 523 12.57 21.46 13.62
N ASN A 524 11.67 21.08 14.52
CA ASN A 524 11.87 20.86 15.93
C ASN A 524 11.25 19.52 16.30
N PHE A 525 11.86 18.85 17.28
CA PHE A 525 11.47 17.51 17.75
C PHE A 525 10.00 17.38 18.22
N LEU A 526 9.24 18.48 18.29
CA LEU A 526 7.79 18.57 18.55
C LEU A 526 6.88 17.85 17.53
N GLY A 527 7.40 17.55 16.33
CA GLY A 527 6.67 17.50 15.05
C GLY A 527 5.48 16.56 14.83
N ILE A 528 5.04 15.73 15.81
CA ILE A 528 3.71 15.07 15.74
C ILE A 528 2.88 15.20 17.02
N SER A 529 3.47 15.47 18.18
CA SER A 529 2.66 15.79 19.36
C SER A 529 1.79 17.01 19.14
N ALA A 530 2.38 18.04 18.52
CA ALA A 530 1.66 19.23 18.10
C ALA A 530 0.48 18.86 17.20
N ILE A 531 0.67 17.94 16.25
CA ILE A 531 -0.35 17.51 15.28
C ILE A 531 -1.45 16.67 15.95
N LEU A 532 -1.11 15.64 16.74
CA LEU A 532 -2.09 14.78 17.43
C LEU A 532 -2.84 15.49 18.55
N ARG A 533 -2.21 16.47 19.22
CA ARG A 533 -2.86 17.34 20.21
C ARG A 533 -3.61 18.50 19.55
N ASN A 534 -3.31 18.84 18.29
CA ASN A 534 -4.07 19.87 17.57
C ASN A 534 -5.48 19.35 17.31
N ARG A 535 -6.46 20.11 17.83
CA ARG A 535 -7.88 19.89 17.64
C ARG A 535 -8.24 19.74 16.16
N VAL A 536 -7.60 20.50 15.25
CA VAL A 536 -7.78 20.43 13.79
C VAL A 536 -7.62 19.01 13.26
N PHE A 537 -6.55 18.30 13.64
CA PHE A 537 -6.25 16.96 13.11
C PHE A 537 -7.22 15.90 13.65
N LEU A 538 -7.58 15.99 14.93
CA LEU A 538 -8.61 15.14 15.53
C LEU A 538 -9.99 15.41 14.92
N TYR A 539 -10.34 16.68 14.67
CA TYR A 539 -11.57 17.05 13.97
C TYR A 539 -11.58 16.53 12.54
N TRP A 540 -10.46 16.59 11.80
CA TRP A 540 -10.36 16.00 10.46
C TRP A 540 -10.68 14.51 10.47
N ILE A 541 -10.00 13.71 11.31
CA ILE A 541 -10.15 12.25 11.32
C ILE A 541 -11.51 11.82 11.89
N LEU A 542 -11.94 12.39 13.03
CA LEU A 542 -13.07 11.88 13.80
C LEU A 542 -14.42 12.50 13.40
N VAL A 543 -14.41 13.70 12.80
CA VAL A 543 -15.64 14.46 12.51
C VAL A 543 -15.76 14.78 11.02
N MET A 544 -14.80 15.49 10.45
CA MET A 544 -14.96 16.13 9.14
C MET A 544 -14.87 15.14 7.97
N ILE A 545 -14.00 14.13 8.03
CA ILE A 545 -13.98 13.05 7.03
C ILE A 545 -15.32 12.25 7.04
N PRO A 546 -15.85 11.78 8.20
CA PRO A 546 -17.20 11.21 8.29
C PRO A 546 -18.33 12.14 7.81
N VAL A 547 -18.28 13.43 8.14
CA VAL A 547 -19.28 14.43 7.71
C VAL A 547 -19.22 14.68 6.21
N ALA A 548 -18.03 14.83 5.62
CA ALA A 548 -17.86 14.96 4.17
C ALA A 548 -18.35 13.71 3.43
N SER A 549 -18.14 12.52 4.01
CA SER A 549 -18.69 11.26 3.54
C SER A 549 -20.23 11.25 3.54
N PHE A 550 -20.87 11.74 4.61
CA PHE A 550 -22.33 11.90 4.68
C PHE A 550 -22.84 12.92 3.66
N LEU A 551 -22.22 14.11 3.59
CA LEU A 551 -22.57 15.17 2.63
C LEU A 551 -22.46 14.69 1.18
N HIS A 552 -21.40 13.94 0.84
CA HIS A 552 -21.24 13.31 -0.48
C HIS A 552 -22.46 12.47 -0.86
N LEU A 553 -22.89 11.57 0.03
CA LEU A 553 -24.05 10.70 -0.21
C LEU A 553 -25.36 11.51 -0.28
N SER A 554 -25.54 12.50 0.59
CA SER A 554 -26.72 13.36 0.62
C SER A 554 -26.87 14.19 -0.65
N ILE A 555 -25.78 14.80 -1.14
CA ILE A 555 -25.78 15.58 -2.38
C ILE A 555 -26.04 14.66 -3.58
N TRP A 556 -25.45 13.46 -3.62
CA TRP A 556 -25.77 12.45 -4.64
C TRP A 556 -27.25 12.02 -4.64
N TYR A 557 -27.85 11.87 -3.44
CA TYR A 557 -29.26 11.53 -3.31
C TYR A 557 -30.17 12.67 -3.83
N VAL A 558 -29.90 13.92 -3.46
CA VAL A 558 -30.66 15.08 -3.91
C VAL A 558 -30.47 15.32 -5.41
N ALA A 559 -29.24 15.24 -5.94
CA ALA A 559 -28.97 15.36 -7.37
C ALA A 559 -29.70 14.28 -8.18
N GLY A 560 -29.71 13.03 -7.70
CA GLY A 560 -30.49 11.95 -8.30
C GLY A 560 -31.99 12.22 -8.30
N TRP A 561 -32.53 12.88 -7.27
CA TRP A 561 -33.94 13.30 -7.23
C TRP A 561 -34.23 14.40 -8.25
N VAL A 562 -33.42 15.46 -8.28
CA VAL A 562 -33.58 16.58 -9.22
C VAL A 562 -33.52 16.09 -10.68
N VAL A 563 -32.51 15.27 -11.03
CA VAL A 563 -32.37 14.70 -12.38
C VAL A 563 -33.56 13.82 -12.77
N ASN A 564 -34.11 13.05 -11.83
CA ASN A 564 -35.32 12.24 -12.04
C ASN A 564 -36.57 13.11 -12.22
N THR A 565 -36.71 14.21 -11.47
CA THR A 565 -37.84 15.15 -11.64
C THR A 565 -37.78 15.94 -12.95
N LEU A 566 -36.58 16.20 -13.48
CA LEU A 566 -36.37 16.91 -14.74
C LEU A 566 -36.31 15.99 -15.97
N GLY A 567 -36.31 14.67 -15.81
CA GLY A 567 -36.19 13.70 -16.90
C GLY A 567 -34.85 13.72 -17.66
N CYS A 568 -33.84 14.46 -17.17
CA CYS A 568 -32.59 14.70 -17.90
C CYS A 568 -31.56 13.55 -17.82
N GLU A 569 -31.87 12.41 -17.18
CA GLU A 569 -30.90 11.34 -16.89
C GLU A 569 -30.22 10.79 -18.15
N ALA A 570 -30.98 10.53 -19.22
CA ALA A 570 -30.45 9.99 -20.47
C ALA A 570 -29.47 10.96 -21.14
N TRP A 571 -29.80 12.25 -21.13
CA TRP A 571 -28.95 13.32 -21.65
C TRP A 571 -27.65 13.48 -20.84
N LEU A 572 -27.77 13.53 -19.51
CA LEU A 572 -26.64 13.72 -18.59
C LEU A 572 -25.62 12.56 -18.71
N LYS A 573 -26.10 11.33 -18.87
CA LYS A 573 -25.24 10.16 -19.10
C LYS A 573 -24.75 10.01 -20.55
N GLY A 574 -25.24 10.84 -21.46
CA GLY A 574 -24.90 10.81 -22.88
C GLY A 574 -25.38 9.55 -23.61
N TYR A 575 -26.51 8.97 -23.17
CA TYR A 575 -27.18 7.91 -23.94
C TYR A 575 -27.94 8.54 -25.11
N PRO A 576 -27.88 7.95 -26.32
CA PRO A 576 -28.78 8.36 -27.39
C PRO A 576 -30.22 8.13 -26.94
N LYS A 577 -31.09 9.15 -27.09
CA LYS A 577 -32.54 9.01 -26.94
C LYS A 577 -32.97 7.95 -27.96
N LYS A 578 -33.69 6.90 -27.55
CA LYS A 578 -34.23 5.93 -28.52
C LYS A 578 -35.21 6.67 -29.43
N GLU A 579 -34.88 6.74 -30.72
CA GLU A 579 -35.84 7.12 -31.76
C GLU A 579 -36.93 6.05 -31.79
N GLY A 580 -38.20 6.47 -31.68
CA GLY A 580 -39.35 5.55 -31.54
C GLY A 580 -40.46 6.04 -30.61
N GLU A 581 -40.23 7.10 -29.83
CA GLU A 581 -41.23 7.73 -28.95
C GLU A 581 -41.26 9.26 -29.16
N GLU A 582 -41.31 9.67 -30.43
CA GLU A 582 -41.65 11.03 -30.85
C GLU A 582 -42.72 10.86 -31.93
N ASP A 583 -43.96 10.65 -31.46
CA ASP A 583 -45.13 10.46 -32.31
C ASP A 583 -45.49 11.74 -33.06
N ARG A 584 -46.29 11.58 -34.10
CA ARG A 584 -46.78 12.60 -35.03
C ARG A 584 -47.24 13.88 -34.33
N ASP A 585 -46.43 14.93 -34.37
CA ASP A 585 -46.96 16.25 -34.72
C ASP A 585 -45.91 17.27 -35.17
N ARG A 586 -46.36 18.23 -35.98
CA ARG A 586 -45.61 19.40 -36.52
C ARG A 586 -44.46 19.10 -37.50
N GLY A 587 -44.83 18.98 -38.77
CA GLY A 587 -44.03 19.63 -39.80
C GLY A 587 -44.27 21.14 -39.78
N THR A 588 -43.27 21.96 -39.40
CA THR A 588 -43.06 23.33 -39.91
C THR A 588 -41.77 24.00 -39.37
N VAL A 589 -41.21 24.89 -40.19
CA VAL A 589 -40.10 25.84 -39.93
C VAL A 589 -38.72 25.26 -39.58
N ALA A 590 -37.87 25.18 -40.62
CA ALA A 590 -36.43 25.19 -40.46
C ALA A 590 -35.91 26.62 -40.22
N ASN A 591 -35.62 27.01 -38.97
CA ASN A 591 -34.51 27.93 -38.66
C ASN A 591 -34.23 28.02 -37.15
N THR A 592 -33.27 27.22 -36.66
CA THR A 592 -32.57 27.41 -35.38
C THR A 592 -31.30 26.55 -35.38
N LYS A 593 -30.17 27.15 -35.81
CA LYS A 593 -28.83 26.53 -35.67
C LYS A 593 -28.23 26.78 -34.28
N GLU A 594 -28.55 27.92 -33.66
CA GLU A 594 -28.10 28.35 -32.33
C GLU A 594 -28.55 27.40 -31.20
N LEU A 595 -29.84 27.04 -31.15
CA LEU A 595 -30.45 26.33 -30.01
C LEU A 595 -30.16 24.82 -29.94
N ARG A 596 -29.07 24.35 -30.57
CA ARG A 596 -28.76 22.91 -30.73
C ARG A 596 -27.49 22.45 -29.99
N TRP A 597 -26.71 23.36 -29.42
CA TRP A 597 -25.54 23.02 -28.59
C TRP A 597 -25.89 22.13 -27.40
N TRP A 598 -26.95 22.47 -26.66
CA TRP A 598 -27.41 21.69 -25.50
C TRP A 598 -27.86 20.26 -25.85
N LYS A 599 -28.26 19.96 -27.09
CA LYS A 599 -28.67 18.59 -27.47
C LYS A 599 -27.49 17.62 -27.71
N ARG A 600 -26.23 18.05 -27.61
CA ARG A 600 -25.06 17.18 -27.85
C ARG A 600 -24.82 16.23 -26.67
N PRO A 601 -24.80 14.89 -26.84
CA PRO A 601 -24.56 13.93 -25.75
C PRO A 601 -23.14 14.04 -25.16
N ILE A 602 -22.19 14.57 -25.94
CA ILE A 602 -20.83 14.92 -25.48
C ILE A 602 -20.88 16.02 -24.41
N LEU A 603 -21.72 17.05 -24.59
CA LEU A 603 -21.86 18.13 -23.62
C LEU A 603 -22.45 17.62 -22.31
N GLY A 604 -23.53 16.82 -22.37
CA GLY A 604 -24.12 16.19 -21.19
C GLY A 604 -23.10 15.37 -20.39
N ARG A 605 -22.26 14.58 -21.09
CA ARG A 605 -21.18 13.81 -20.47
C ARG A 605 -20.09 14.69 -19.85
N ILE A 606 -19.71 15.81 -20.47
CA ILE A 606 -18.77 16.79 -19.90
C ILE A 606 -19.36 17.40 -18.62
N VAL A 607 -20.58 17.93 -18.70
CA VAL A 607 -21.29 18.53 -17.55
C VAL A 607 -21.41 17.54 -16.40
N TYR A 608 -21.76 16.27 -16.69
CA TYR A 608 -21.81 15.21 -15.69
C TYR A 608 -20.46 14.96 -14.99
N TRP A 609 -19.37 14.90 -15.75
CA TRP A 609 -18.03 14.74 -15.20
C TRP A 609 -17.59 15.96 -14.39
N SER A 610 -17.82 17.17 -14.90
CA SER A 610 -17.53 18.42 -14.20
C SER A 610 -18.27 18.51 -12.87
N LEU A 611 -19.58 18.21 -12.83
CA LEU A 611 -20.36 18.22 -11.59
C LEU A 611 -19.84 17.23 -10.55
N ARG A 612 -19.41 16.02 -10.97
CA ARG A 612 -18.81 15.01 -10.08
C ARG A 612 -17.47 15.48 -9.52
N MET A 613 -16.59 16.01 -10.36
CA MET A 613 -15.28 16.49 -9.92
C MET A 613 -15.40 17.74 -9.05
N VAL A 614 -16.34 18.66 -9.34
CA VAL A 614 -16.64 19.81 -8.48
C VAL A 614 -17.18 19.36 -7.12
N LEU A 615 -18.04 18.34 -7.06
CA LEU A 615 -18.51 17.78 -5.79
C LEU A 615 -17.36 17.17 -4.97
N VAL A 616 -16.52 16.34 -5.58
CA VAL A 616 -15.39 15.70 -4.87
C VAL A 616 -14.39 16.75 -4.39
N ASN A 617 -13.92 17.65 -5.26
CA ASN A 617 -12.97 18.70 -4.89
C ASN A 617 -13.58 19.67 -3.87
N GLY A 618 -14.84 20.07 -4.04
CA GLY A 618 -15.54 20.92 -3.08
C GLY A 618 -15.65 20.30 -1.69
N LEU A 619 -15.84 18.98 -1.59
CA LEU A 619 -15.85 18.27 -0.31
C LEU A 619 -14.46 18.05 0.29
N VAL A 620 -13.42 17.87 -0.53
CA VAL A 620 -12.02 17.92 -0.08
C VAL A 620 -11.73 19.31 0.53
N LEU A 621 -12.01 20.38 -0.21
CA LEU A 621 -11.81 21.76 0.26
C LEU A 621 -12.63 22.05 1.53
N PHE A 622 -13.90 21.64 1.57
CA PHE A 622 -14.74 21.73 2.78
C PHE A 622 -14.10 21.02 3.98
N THR A 623 -13.53 19.83 3.79
CA THR A 623 -12.87 19.07 4.87
C THR A 623 -11.71 19.85 5.49
N PHE A 624 -10.93 20.57 4.69
CA PHE A 624 -9.73 21.26 5.15
C PHE A 624 -9.98 22.71 5.56
N PHE A 625 -10.57 23.53 4.68
CA PHE A 625 -10.76 24.96 4.92
C PHE A 625 -11.81 25.28 6.00
N VAL A 626 -12.97 24.62 5.99
CA VAL A 626 -14.00 24.87 7.02
C VAL A 626 -13.51 24.45 8.41
N THR A 627 -12.63 23.45 8.50
CA THR A 627 -12.03 23.06 9.78
C THR A 627 -11.04 24.10 10.30
N LEU A 628 -10.34 24.84 9.43
CA LEU A 628 -9.49 25.96 9.86
C LEU A 628 -10.34 27.08 10.48
N GLU A 629 -11.50 27.40 9.88
CA GLU A 629 -12.43 28.38 10.47
C GLU A 629 -13.07 27.86 11.77
N VAL A 630 -13.55 26.62 11.80
CA VAL A 630 -14.20 26.00 12.97
C VAL A 630 -13.23 25.82 14.15
N ALA A 631 -11.94 25.62 13.90
CA ALA A 631 -10.92 25.54 14.93
C ALA A 631 -10.48 26.92 15.48
N GLY A 632 -10.91 28.02 14.85
CA GLY A 632 -10.68 29.40 15.30
C GLY A 632 -9.31 29.98 14.89
N PRO A 633 -9.04 31.26 15.23
CA PRO A 633 -7.77 31.91 14.89
C PRO A 633 -6.55 31.19 15.52
N ASP A 634 -6.73 30.58 16.68
CA ASP A 634 -5.70 29.81 17.39
C ASP A 634 -5.58 28.35 16.91
N ALA A 635 -6.23 27.97 15.80
CA ALA A 635 -6.21 26.61 15.23
C ALA A 635 -4.80 26.07 14.93
N LEU A 636 -3.84 26.97 14.69
CA LEU A 636 -2.43 26.67 14.46
C LEU A 636 -1.52 27.30 15.53
N ALA A 637 -2.08 27.73 16.67
CA ALA A 637 -1.30 28.18 17.81
C ALA A 637 -0.57 26.99 18.45
N PHE A 638 0.65 26.76 17.99
CA PHE A 638 1.60 25.90 18.67
C PHE A 638 2.05 26.64 19.94
N ASN A 639 1.41 26.35 21.08
CA ASN A 639 1.96 26.74 22.38
C ASN A 639 3.36 26.13 22.49
N THR A 640 4.36 27.00 22.31
CA THR A 640 5.80 26.76 22.48
C THR A 640 6.11 26.43 23.93
#